data_AF-A0A934YL39-F1
#
_entry.id   AF-A0A934YL39-F1
#
_cell.length_a   1.000
_cell.length_b   1.000
_cell.length_c   1.000
_cell.angle_alpha   90.00
_cell.angle_beta   90.00
_cell.angle_gamma   90.00
#
_symmetry.space_group_name_H-M   'P 1'
#
loop_
_entity.id
_entity.type
_entity.pdbx_description
1 polymer ?
#
loop_
_entity_poly.entity_id
_entity_poly.type
_entity_poly.pdbx_seq_one_letter_code
_entity_poly.pdbx_strand_id
1 'polypeptide(L)'
;MEADKLDTVLARLDALSARVHDLTERQRKQDELFSEMSPILKEVMATATTRLDALEKRGYFAFGRELVGVGERIVEGFSPDDVRLLGDSVVAILETVRTLTQPEVLAVAGEASEALQKADQVEPIGILGMVRASRDEEVQKGMAVMMDVVRHVGRVAEIVAKRRAPRPADARARLAAVTGARRRPVLGVERPRASPPKPAAAQSEGGAASSTKPAEVAAVIEGVAFTRDGHLADAGAWSEGLALKLAETHGLALDAPRWAVVRFARADFEATGAAPNIRRLTQGTGVTTKDLYGLFPKAPARTIAKIAGIPKPAGCI
;
A
#
# COMPACT_ATOMS: atom_id res chain seq x y z
N MET A 1 50.52 52.71 43.49
CA MET A 1 50.21 51.81 42.35
C MET A 1 50.21 50.33 42.74
N GLU A 2 51.06 49.85 43.66
CA GLU A 2 51.00 48.44 44.09
C GLU A 2 49.88 48.13 45.09
N ALA A 3 49.60 49.02 46.06
CA ALA A 3 48.49 48.86 47.00
C ALA A 3 47.12 48.67 46.31
N ASP A 4 46.80 49.54 45.35
CA ASP A 4 45.57 49.49 44.54
C ASP A 4 45.39 48.17 43.76
N LYS A 5 46.50 47.53 43.35
CA LYS A 5 46.49 46.20 42.74
C LYS A 5 46.23 45.09 43.76
N LEU A 6 46.74 45.21 44.99
CA LEU A 6 46.48 44.27 46.09
C LEU A 6 45.00 44.30 46.50
N ASP A 7 44.42 45.49 46.66
CA ASP A 7 42.99 45.65 46.99
C ASP A 7 42.09 45.06 45.88
N THR A 8 42.45 45.30 44.61
CA THR A 8 41.75 44.70 43.46
C THR A 8 41.85 43.17 43.44
N VAL A 9 42.96 42.59 43.91
CA VAL A 9 43.13 41.12 44.00
C VAL A 9 42.33 40.55 45.18
N LEU A 10 42.34 41.21 46.34
CA LEU A 10 41.55 40.80 47.50
C LEU A 10 40.04 40.81 47.18
N ALA A 11 39.53 41.89 46.60
CA ALA A 11 38.13 41.98 46.18
C ALA A 11 37.74 40.90 45.15
N ARG A 12 38.67 40.46 44.28
CA ARG A 12 38.45 39.34 43.36
C ARG A 12 38.47 37.99 44.06
N LEU A 13 39.29 37.80 45.09
CA LEU A 13 39.34 36.57 45.89
C LEU A 13 38.05 36.40 46.71
N ASP A 14 37.54 37.47 47.31
CA ASP A 14 36.25 37.45 48.04
C ASP A 14 35.07 37.18 47.09
N ALA A 15 35.06 37.81 45.91
CA ALA A 15 34.07 37.51 44.88
C ALA A 15 34.16 36.07 44.34
N LEU A 16 35.35 35.45 44.39
CA LEU A 16 35.54 34.05 44.02
C LEU A 16 35.06 33.10 45.12
N SER A 17 35.38 33.38 46.39
CA SER A 17 34.96 32.57 47.53
C SER A 17 33.44 32.56 47.69
N ALA A 18 32.78 33.70 47.49
CA ALA A 18 31.32 33.82 47.50
C ALA A 18 30.65 32.98 46.40
N ARG A 19 31.24 32.92 45.18
CA ARG A 19 30.74 32.08 44.09
C ARG A 19 30.95 30.59 44.35
N VAL A 20 32.10 30.22 44.92
CA VAL A 20 32.35 28.83 45.33
C VAL A 20 31.33 28.43 46.41
N HIS A 21 31.05 29.29 47.38
CA HIS A 21 30.06 29.02 48.41
C HIS A 21 28.65 28.81 47.84
N ASP A 22 28.18 29.67 46.93
CA ASP A 22 26.89 29.51 46.25
C ASP A 22 26.81 28.22 45.39
N LEU A 23 27.91 27.82 44.73
CA LEU A 23 27.97 26.56 44.01
C LEU A 23 27.89 25.34 44.95
N THR A 24 28.57 25.37 46.10
CA THR A 24 28.51 24.29 47.10
C THR A 24 27.12 24.20 47.75
N GLU A 25 26.48 25.33 48.04
CA GLU A 25 25.09 25.41 48.51
C GLU A 25 24.11 24.79 47.50
N ARG A 26 24.30 25.05 46.19
CA ARG A 26 23.50 24.44 45.13
C ARG A 26 23.71 22.92 45.04
N GLN A 27 24.95 22.44 45.11
CA GLN A 27 25.22 20.99 45.10
C GLN A 27 24.61 20.30 46.32
N ARG A 28 24.78 20.88 47.51
CA ARG A 28 24.18 20.36 48.74
C ARG A 28 22.66 20.17 48.61
N LYS A 29 21.96 21.14 48.02
CA LYS A 29 20.51 21.05 47.77
C LYS A 29 20.14 19.97 46.74
N GLN A 30 21.01 19.67 45.79
CA GLN A 30 20.82 18.55 44.86
C GLN A 30 21.05 17.20 45.55
N ASP A 31 22.03 17.10 46.44
CA ASP A 31 22.31 15.88 47.23
C ASP A 31 21.21 15.61 48.27
N GLU A 32 20.70 16.65 48.94
CA GLU A 32 19.55 16.57 49.85
C GLU A 32 18.30 16.07 49.10
N LEU A 33 17.98 16.64 47.92
CA LEU A 33 16.90 16.15 47.04
C LEU A 33 17.10 14.69 46.64
N PHE A 34 18.31 14.28 46.25
CA PHE A 34 18.60 12.89 45.88
C PHE A 34 18.45 11.92 47.05
N SER A 35 18.82 12.36 48.26
CA SER A 35 18.65 11.60 49.50
C SER A 35 17.17 11.38 49.81
N GLU A 36 16.35 12.43 49.69
CA GLU A 36 14.89 12.38 49.87
C GLU A 36 14.17 11.55 48.80
N MET A 37 14.63 11.58 47.55
CA MET A 37 14.09 10.76 46.46
C MET A 37 14.52 9.29 46.55
N SER A 38 15.66 8.97 47.17
CA SER A 38 16.20 7.61 47.29
C SER A 38 15.20 6.58 47.86
N PRO A 39 14.49 6.81 48.98
CA PRO A 39 13.51 5.85 49.50
C PRO A 39 12.34 5.63 48.54
N ILE A 40 11.79 6.72 47.95
CA ILE A 40 10.68 6.64 46.98
C ILE A 40 11.10 5.79 45.77
N LEU A 41 12.29 6.05 45.23
CA LEU A 41 12.83 5.31 44.09
C LEU A 41 13.05 3.83 44.42
N LYS A 42 13.54 3.50 45.63
CA LYS A 42 13.71 2.11 46.10
C LYS A 42 12.37 1.38 46.22
N GLU A 43 11.34 2.03 46.76
CA GLU A 43 10.00 1.43 46.92
C GLU A 43 9.28 1.23 45.58
N VAL A 44 9.40 2.20 44.66
CA VAL A 44 8.94 2.07 43.28
C VAL A 44 9.67 0.93 42.56
N MET A 45 10.99 0.81 42.70
CA MET A 45 11.77 -0.26 42.07
C MET A 45 11.47 -1.65 42.68
N ALA A 46 11.22 -1.75 43.98
CA ALA A 46 10.78 -2.98 44.63
C ALA A 46 9.41 -3.44 44.09
N THR A 47 8.47 -2.50 43.95
CA THR A 47 7.13 -2.73 43.39
C THR A 47 7.19 -3.08 41.90
N ALA A 48 8.06 -2.42 41.13
CA ALA A 48 8.29 -2.73 39.73
C ALA A 48 8.88 -4.14 39.55
N THR A 49 9.87 -4.51 40.35
CA THR A 49 10.50 -5.84 40.32
C THR A 49 9.51 -6.95 40.64
N THR A 50 8.66 -6.79 41.67
CA THR A 50 7.61 -7.78 41.98
C THR A 50 6.54 -7.90 40.88
N ARG A 51 6.19 -6.79 40.21
CA ARG A 51 5.30 -6.85 39.04
C ARG A 51 5.96 -7.51 37.83
N LEU A 52 7.25 -7.27 37.58
CA LEU A 52 8.01 -7.94 36.52
C LEU A 52 8.10 -9.46 36.75
N ASP A 53 8.47 -9.89 37.96
CA ASP A 53 8.52 -11.30 38.35
C ASP A 53 7.16 -12.00 38.20
N ALA A 54 6.06 -11.31 38.53
CA ALA A 54 4.71 -11.81 38.30
C ALA A 54 4.34 -11.93 36.80
N LEU A 55 4.85 -11.04 35.93
CA LEU A 55 4.67 -11.13 34.48
C LEU A 55 5.54 -12.25 33.87
N GLU A 56 6.74 -12.46 34.40
CA GLU A 56 7.66 -13.53 33.98
C GLU A 56 7.11 -14.91 34.34
N LYS A 57 6.65 -15.11 35.59
CA LYS A 57 5.99 -16.36 36.03
C LYS A 57 4.72 -16.68 35.25
N ARG A 58 4.04 -15.67 34.70
CA ARG A 58 2.88 -15.82 33.81
C ARG A 58 3.26 -16.01 32.33
N GLY A 59 4.55 -16.06 32.01
CA GLY A 59 5.06 -16.35 30.65
C GLY A 59 5.03 -15.17 29.67
N TYR A 60 4.66 -13.95 30.09
CA TYR A 60 4.53 -12.80 29.17
C TYR A 60 5.85 -12.47 28.45
N PHE A 61 6.99 -12.58 29.12
CA PHE A 61 8.31 -12.36 28.50
C PHE A 61 8.77 -13.49 27.56
N ALA A 62 8.24 -14.70 27.71
CA ALA A 62 8.47 -15.79 26.75
C ALA A 62 7.60 -15.57 25.50
N PHE A 63 6.30 -15.35 25.69
CA PHE A 63 5.36 -15.02 24.60
C PHE A 63 5.77 -13.77 23.81
N GLY A 64 6.24 -12.72 24.50
CA GLY A 64 6.76 -11.51 23.86
C GLY A 64 8.00 -11.75 23.00
N ARG A 65 8.93 -12.61 23.44
CA ARG A 65 10.10 -13.00 22.63
C ARG A 65 9.70 -13.81 21.39
N GLU A 66 8.76 -14.74 21.53
CA GLU A 66 8.22 -15.49 20.38
C GLU A 66 7.53 -14.55 19.38
N LEU A 67 6.76 -13.56 19.85
CA LEU A 67 6.16 -12.53 18.99
C LEU A 67 7.22 -11.70 18.24
N VAL A 68 8.32 -11.33 18.90
CA VAL A 68 9.45 -10.66 18.23
C VAL A 68 10.06 -11.57 17.17
N GLY A 69 10.35 -12.84 17.47
CA GLY A 69 10.88 -13.79 16.50
C GLY A 69 9.92 -14.13 15.35
N VAL A 70 8.61 -14.02 15.56
CA VAL A 70 7.60 -14.06 14.47
C VAL A 70 7.68 -12.78 13.63
N GLY A 71 7.78 -11.61 14.27
CA GLY A 71 7.97 -10.33 13.59
C GLY A 71 9.23 -10.27 12.73
N GLU A 72 10.36 -10.76 13.25
CA GLU A 72 11.63 -10.86 12.52
C GLU A 72 11.49 -11.76 11.27
N ARG A 73 10.96 -12.98 11.42
CA ARG A 73 10.67 -13.88 10.28
C ARG A 73 9.72 -13.27 9.25
N ILE A 74 8.75 -12.46 9.69
CA ILE A 74 7.85 -11.73 8.78
C ILE A 74 8.63 -10.63 8.03
N VAL A 75 9.47 -9.85 8.72
CA VAL A 75 10.28 -8.77 8.11
C VAL A 75 11.38 -9.31 7.18
N GLU A 76 11.93 -10.48 7.47
CA GLU A 76 12.91 -11.18 6.61
C GLU A 76 12.25 -11.83 5.38
N GLY A 77 11.05 -12.39 5.54
CA GLY A 77 10.36 -13.14 4.49
C GLY A 77 9.40 -12.34 3.61
N PHE A 78 8.89 -11.20 4.09
CA PHE A 78 7.85 -10.41 3.44
C PHE A 78 8.25 -8.93 3.34
N SER A 79 8.02 -8.32 2.18
CA SER A 79 8.28 -6.89 2.01
C SER A 79 7.26 -6.04 2.80
N PRO A 80 7.56 -4.75 3.07
CA PRO A 80 6.61 -3.85 3.74
C PRO A 80 5.25 -3.70 3.02
N ASP A 81 5.18 -4.00 1.72
CA ASP A 81 3.94 -3.99 0.96
C ASP A 81 3.19 -5.34 1.04
N ASP A 82 3.92 -6.46 1.15
CA ASP A 82 3.31 -7.78 1.42
C ASP A 82 2.66 -7.83 2.81
N VAL A 83 3.28 -7.21 3.83
CA VAL A 83 2.70 -7.11 5.18
C VAL A 83 1.40 -6.29 5.18
N ARG A 84 1.26 -5.31 4.28
CA ARG A 84 0.01 -4.54 4.11
C ARG A 84 -1.07 -5.37 3.42
N LEU A 85 -0.72 -6.08 2.35
CA LEU A 85 -1.62 -7.04 1.69
C LEU A 85 -2.06 -8.16 2.63
N LEU A 86 -1.17 -8.60 3.53
CA LEU A 86 -1.50 -9.55 4.58
C LEU A 86 -2.47 -8.94 5.59
N GLY A 87 -2.32 -7.67 5.96
CA GLY A 87 -3.29 -6.95 6.81
C GLY A 87 -4.71 -6.97 6.26
N ASP A 88 -4.88 -6.59 4.99
CA ASP A 88 -6.19 -6.64 4.30
C ASP A 88 -6.73 -8.09 4.21
N SER A 89 -5.84 -9.05 3.93
CA SER A 89 -6.20 -10.47 3.84
C SER A 89 -6.59 -11.08 5.19
N VAL A 90 -5.95 -10.67 6.28
CA VAL A 90 -6.23 -11.15 7.65
C VAL A 90 -7.63 -10.72 8.09
N VAL A 91 -8.10 -9.52 7.71
CA VAL A 91 -9.49 -9.11 7.99
C VAL A 91 -10.48 -10.04 7.28
N ALA A 92 -10.26 -10.33 5.99
CA ALA A 92 -11.11 -11.26 5.24
C ALA A 92 -11.06 -12.70 5.79
N ILE A 93 -9.90 -13.17 6.25
CA ILE A 93 -9.74 -14.48 6.91
C ILE A 93 -10.50 -14.51 8.23
N LEU A 94 -10.37 -13.48 9.08
CA LEU A 94 -11.09 -13.39 10.36
C LEU A 94 -12.61 -13.28 10.16
N GLU A 95 -13.07 -12.55 9.14
CA GLU A 95 -14.47 -12.49 8.75
C GLU A 95 -14.98 -13.83 8.22
N THR A 96 -14.16 -14.57 7.47
CA THR A 96 -14.46 -15.95 7.03
C THR A 96 -14.57 -16.90 8.23
N VAL A 97 -13.61 -16.86 9.16
CA VAL A 97 -13.66 -17.66 10.40
C VAL A 97 -14.91 -17.33 11.20
N ARG A 98 -15.20 -16.04 11.40
CA ARG A 98 -16.42 -15.57 12.08
C ARG A 98 -17.68 -16.11 11.39
N THR A 99 -17.71 -16.14 10.06
CA THR A 99 -18.83 -16.65 9.26
C THR A 99 -18.99 -18.16 9.39
N LEU A 100 -17.89 -18.91 9.34
CA LEU A 100 -17.90 -20.37 9.56
C LEU A 100 -18.31 -20.75 10.99
N THR A 101 -18.06 -19.88 11.97
CA THR A 101 -18.51 -20.06 13.36
C THR A 101 -19.95 -19.56 13.64
N GLN A 102 -20.69 -19.11 12.63
CA GLN A 102 -22.12 -18.76 12.81
C GLN A 102 -22.93 -20.04 13.11
N PRO A 103 -23.87 -20.00 14.08
CA PRO A 103 -24.59 -21.21 14.51
C PRO A 103 -25.41 -21.86 13.38
N GLU A 104 -25.91 -21.06 12.43
CA GLU A 104 -26.64 -21.55 11.25
C GLU A 104 -25.72 -22.35 10.30
N VAL A 105 -24.48 -21.86 10.09
CA VAL A 105 -23.48 -22.53 9.24
C VAL A 105 -22.98 -23.81 9.91
N LEU A 106 -22.76 -23.76 11.23
CA LEU A 106 -22.38 -24.94 12.02
C LEU A 106 -23.47 -26.01 12.05
N ALA A 107 -24.75 -25.62 12.11
CA ALA A 107 -25.87 -26.55 12.05
C ALA A 107 -25.94 -27.28 10.70
N VAL A 108 -25.89 -26.54 9.58
CA VAL A 108 -25.89 -27.13 8.23
C VAL A 108 -24.64 -27.99 8.00
N ALA A 109 -23.47 -27.59 8.49
CA ALA A 109 -22.25 -28.38 8.40
C ALA A 109 -22.34 -29.67 9.25
N GLY A 110 -22.99 -29.62 10.42
CA GLY A 110 -23.25 -30.77 11.27
C GLY A 110 -24.17 -31.79 10.59
N GLU A 111 -25.34 -31.36 10.13
CA GLU A 111 -26.29 -32.22 9.41
C GLU A 111 -25.67 -32.82 8.13
N ALA A 112 -24.94 -32.03 7.35
CA ALA A 112 -24.24 -32.51 6.16
C ALA A 112 -23.13 -33.53 6.51
N SER A 113 -22.41 -33.33 7.62
CA SER A 113 -21.41 -34.28 8.11
C SER A 113 -22.06 -35.60 8.57
N GLU A 114 -23.19 -35.52 9.25
CA GLU A 114 -23.95 -36.69 9.69
C GLU A 114 -24.54 -37.47 8.49
N ALA A 115 -25.05 -36.75 7.48
CA ALA A 115 -25.50 -37.34 6.23
C ALA A 115 -24.37 -38.03 5.46
N LEU A 116 -23.17 -37.42 5.43
CA LEU A 116 -21.96 -38.03 4.84
C LEU A 116 -21.51 -39.30 5.59
N GLN A 117 -21.57 -39.30 6.92
CA GLN A 117 -21.24 -40.49 7.73
C GLN A 117 -22.27 -41.63 7.54
N LYS A 118 -23.52 -41.29 7.21
CA LYS A 118 -24.58 -42.26 6.87
C LYS A 118 -24.54 -42.71 5.41
N ALA A 119 -23.84 -41.99 4.52
CA ALA A 119 -23.81 -42.27 3.08
C ALA A 119 -23.22 -43.65 2.74
N ASP A 120 -22.29 -44.18 3.54
CA ASP A 120 -21.75 -45.54 3.40
C ASP A 120 -22.81 -46.65 3.59
N GLN A 121 -24.00 -46.31 4.09
CA GLN A 121 -25.14 -47.24 4.30
C GLN A 121 -26.28 -47.01 3.30
N VAL A 122 -26.16 -46.07 2.36
CA VAL A 122 -27.23 -45.74 1.40
C VAL A 122 -27.03 -46.52 0.10
N GLU A 123 -27.98 -47.38 -0.25
CA GLU A 123 -27.95 -48.10 -1.52
C GLU A 123 -28.04 -47.14 -2.73
N PRO A 124 -27.25 -47.38 -3.80
CA PRO A 124 -27.24 -46.51 -4.97
C PRO A 124 -28.59 -46.52 -5.70
N ILE A 125 -29.22 -45.35 -5.78
CA ILE A 125 -30.54 -45.17 -6.37
C ILE A 125 -30.48 -45.39 -7.89
N GLY A 126 -31.17 -46.41 -8.39
CA GLY A 126 -31.29 -46.67 -9.84
C GLY A 126 -31.99 -45.55 -10.61
N ILE A 127 -31.83 -45.51 -11.93
CA ILE A 127 -32.31 -44.43 -12.82
C ILE A 127 -33.81 -44.09 -12.60
N LEU A 128 -34.66 -45.11 -12.45
CA LEU A 128 -36.10 -44.91 -12.20
C LEU A 128 -36.38 -44.37 -10.78
N GLY A 129 -35.56 -44.75 -9.80
CA GLY A 129 -35.60 -44.23 -8.43
C GLY A 129 -35.23 -42.74 -8.38
N MET A 130 -34.25 -42.29 -9.16
CA MET A 130 -33.90 -40.87 -9.24
C MET A 130 -35.05 -40.01 -9.80
N VAL A 131 -35.79 -40.50 -10.80
CA VAL A 131 -36.98 -39.81 -11.33
C VAL A 131 -38.09 -39.71 -10.27
N ARG A 132 -38.24 -40.72 -9.41
CA ARG A 132 -39.19 -40.70 -8.29
C ARG A 132 -38.72 -39.77 -7.16
N ALA A 133 -37.44 -39.81 -6.79
CA ALA A 133 -36.85 -38.93 -5.78
C ALA A 133 -36.89 -37.45 -6.20
N SER A 134 -36.74 -37.13 -7.49
CA SER A 134 -36.92 -35.77 -8.01
C SER A 134 -38.36 -35.21 -7.87
N ARG A 135 -39.34 -36.02 -7.45
CA ARG A 135 -40.70 -35.58 -7.11
C ARG A 135 -40.90 -35.35 -5.61
N ASP A 136 -39.91 -35.67 -4.79
CA ASP A 136 -39.93 -35.42 -3.36
C ASP A 136 -39.67 -33.92 -3.06
N GLU A 137 -40.39 -33.37 -2.08
CA GLU A 137 -40.34 -31.95 -1.77
C GLU A 137 -39.03 -31.51 -1.11
N GLU A 138 -38.40 -32.38 -0.32
CA GLU A 138 -37.12 -32.10 0.35
C GLU A 138 -35.98 -32.17 -0.66
N VAL A 139 -36.00 -33.18 -1.55
CA VAL A 139 -35.04 -33.33 -2.66
C VAL A 139 -35.11 -32.13 -3.60
N GLN A 140 -36.31 -31.64 -3.94
CA GLN A 140 -36.48 -30.43 -4.75
C GLN A 140 -35.92 -29.18 -4.08
N LYS A 141 -36.18 -28.99 -2.77
CA LYS A 141 -35.63 -27.86 -1.99
C LYS A 141 -34.11 -27.91 -1.93
N GLY A 142 -33.51 -29.08 -1.63
CA GLY A 142 -32.07 -29.27 -1.62
C GLY A 142 -31.41 -29.01 -2.98
N MET A 143 -32.02 -29.51 -4.07
CA MET A 143 -31.53 -29.26 -5.42
C MET A 143 -31.65 -27.78 -5.82
N ALA A 144 -32.70 -27.06 -5.40
CA ALA A 144 -32.84 -25.63 -5.64
C ALA A 144 -31.74 -24.81 -4.93
N VAL A 145 -31.41 -25.15 -3.68
CA VAL A 145 -30.31 -24.53 -2.93
C VAL A 145 -28.96 -24.79 -3.61
N MET A 146 -28.67 -26.04 -3.98
CA MET A 146 -27.47 -26.41 -4.75
C MET A 146 -27.34 -25.61 -6.06
N MET A 147 -28.44 -25.47 -6.80
CA MET A 147 -28.46 -24.69 -8.05
C MET A 147 -28.21 -23.19 -7.82
N ASP A 148 -28.68 -22.60 -6.73
CA ASP A 148 -28.39 -21.19 -6.45
C ASP A 148 -26.97 -20.96 -5.92
N VAL A 149 -26.40 -21.90 -5.15
CA VAL A 149 -24.97 -21.90 -4.80
C VAL A 149 -24.10 -21.93 -6.06
N VAL A 150 -24.36 -22.86 -6.99
CA VAL A 150 -23.65 -22.93 -8.29
C VAL A 150 -23.82 -21.63 -9.08
N ARG A 151 -25.02 -21.05 -9.11
CA ARG A 151 -25.29 -19.75 -9.77
C ARG A 151 -24.54 -18.59 -9.09
N HIS A 152 -24.38 -18.61 -7.77
CA HIS A 152 -23.63 -17.60 -7.04
C HIS A 152 -22.13 -17.71 -7.32
N VAL A 153 -21.56 -18.91 -7.25
CA VAL A 153 -20.15 -19.18 -7.60
C VAL A 153 -19.86 -18.76 -9.05
N GLY A 154 -20.76 -19.09 -9.99
CA GLY A 154 -20.63 -18.67 -11.39
C GLY A 154 -20.58 -17.14 -11.57
N ARG A 155 -21.44 -16.39 -10.87
CA ARG A 155 -21.43 -14.90 -10.88
C ARG A 155 -20.12 -14.34 -10.32
N VAL A 156 -19.62 -14.89 -9.21
CA VAL A 156 -18.34 -14.45 -8.61
C VAL A 156 -17.17 -14.75 -9.54
N ALA A 157 -17.13 -15.94 -10.14
CA ALA A 157 -16.12 -16.32 -11.12
C ALA A 157 -16.14 -15.39 -12.35
N GLU A 158 -17.32 -14.99 -12.83
CA GLU A 158 -17.47 -14.03 -13.93
C GLU A 158 -16.96 -12.62 -13.56
N ILE A 159 -17.21 -12.15 -12.33
CA ILE A 159 -16.68 -10.86 -11.85
C ILE A 159 -15.16 -10.88 -11.77
N VAL A 160 -14.56 -11.96 -11.25
CA VAL A 160 -13.11 -12.15 -11.20
C VAL A 160 -12.52 -12.23 -12.61
N ALA A 161 -13.18 -12.97 -13.52
CA ALA A 161 -12.77 -13.06 -14.92
C ALA A 161 -12.84 -11.69 -15.64
N LYS A 162 -13.89 -10.89 -15.42
CA LYS A 162 -14.02 -9.53 -15.97
C LYS A 162 -12.96 -8.57 -15.44
N ARG A 163 -12.55 -8.70 -14.17
CA ARG A 163 -11.42 -7.93 -13.60
C ARG A 163 -10.07 -8.36 -14.15
N ARG A 164 -9.92 -9.63 -14.54
CA ARG A 164 -8.68 -10.23 -15.07
C ARG A 164 -8.60 -10.20 -16.61
N ALA A 165 -9.68 -9.84 -17.29
CA ALA A 165 -9.76 -9.81 -18.75
C ALA A 165 -8.82 -8.73 -19.33
N PRO A 166 -7.94 -9.07 -20.30
CA PRO A 166 -7.12 -8.07 -20.98
C PRO A 166 -8.01 -7.15 -21.82
N ARG A 167 -7.52 -5.94 -22.14
CA ARG A 167 -8.35 -4.93 -22.83
C ARG A 167 -8.71 -5.44 -24.24
N PRO A 168 -9.84 -5.02 -24.84
CA PRO A 168 -10.23 -5.47 -26.18
C PRO A 168 -9.21 -5.13 -27.29
N ALA A 169 -8.32 -4.16 -27.06
CA ALA A 169 -7.14 -3.91 -27.90
C ALA A 169 -6.16 -5.10 -27.89
N ASP A 170 -5.80 -5.61 -26.71
CA ASP A 170 -4.89 -6.74 -26.53
C ASP A 170 -5.48 -8.04 -27.11
N ALA A 171 -6.80 -8.22 -26.96
CA ALA A 171 -7.52 -9.35 -27.54
C ALA A 171 -7.50 -9.32 -29.08
N ARG A 172 -7.70 -8.14 -29.70
CA ARG A 172 -7.58 -7.97 -31.16
C ARG A 172 -6.14 -8.16 -31.64
N ALA A 173 -5.14 -7.66 -30.91
CA ALA A 173 -3.73 -7.86 -31.24
C ALA A 173 -3.34 -9.34 -31.20
N ARG A 174 -3.78 -10.09 -30.16
CA ARG A 174 -3.57 -11.54 -30.07
C ARG A 174 -4.31 -12.31 -31.17
N LEU A 175 -5.54 -11.92 -31.49
CA LEU A 175 -6.30 -12.55 -32.58
C LEU A 175 -5.64 -12.29 -33.94
N ALA A 176 -5.09 -11.10 -34.18
CA ALA A 176 -4.33 -10.77 -35.40
C ALA A 176 -2.96 -11.48 -35.48
N ALA A 177 -2.33 -11.78 -34.33
CA ALA A 177 -1.10 -12.57 -34.27
C ALA A 177 -1.35 -14.07 -34.57
N VAL A 178 -2.49 -14.62 -34.14
CA VAL A 178 -2.88 -16.02 -34.40
C VAL A 178 -3.52 -16.18 -35.79
N THR A 179 -4.33 -15.22 -36.23
CA THR A 179 -4.92 -15.21 -37.58
C THR A 179 -4.06 -14.37 -38.52
N GLY A 180 -2.96 -14.99 -38.99
CA GLY A 180 -2.02 -14.39 -39.93
C GLY A 180 -2.73 -13.66 -41.08
N ALA A 181 -2.28 -12.44 -41.36
CA ALA A 181 -3.04 -11.45 -42.14
C ALA A 181 -3.62 -12.01 -43.46
N ARG A 182 -4.96 -12.11 -43.53
CA ARG A 182 -5.69 -12.45 -44.77
C ARG A 182 -5.44 -11.38 -45.83
N ARG A 183 -4.43 -11.59 -46.68
CA ARG A 183 -4.24 -10.82 -47.91
C ARG A 183 -5.41 -11.09 -48.85
N ARG A 184 -6.26 -10.08 -49.08
CA ARG A 184 -7.12 -10.04 -50.27
C ARG A 184 -6.25 -9.66 -51.48
N PRO A 185 -6.39 -10.33 -52.63
CA PRO A 185 -5.75 -9.86 -53.85
C PRO A 185 -6.48 -8.59 -54.33
N VAL A 186 -5.72 -7.57 -54.68
CA VAL A 186 -6.20 -6.37 -55.38
C VAL A 186 -5.45 -6.31 -56.70
N LEU A 187 -6.19 -6.19 -57.82
CA LEU A 187 -5.58 -6.10 -59.15
C LEU A 187 -4.65 -4.89 -59.24
N GLY A 188 -3.55 -5.06 -59.97
CA GLY A 188 -2.46 -4.09 -60.01
C GLY A 188 -2.79 -2.83 -60.81
N VAL A 189 -2.35 -1.70 -60.26
CA VAL A 189 -1.90 -0.53 -61.01
C VAL A 189 -0.60 -0.07 -60.36
N GLU A 190 0.52 -0.15 -61.06
CA GLU A 190 1.80 0.33 -60.56
C GLU A 190 1.89 1.87 -60.63
N ARG A 191 2.64 2.48 -59.70
CA ARG A 191 3.27 3.78 -59.90
C ARG A 191 4.77 3.69 -59.57
N PRO A 192 5.63 4.50 -60.21
CA PRO A 192 7.05 4.14 -60.34
C PRO A 192 7.87 4.31 -59.06
N ARG A 193 8.93 3.50 -58.93
CA ARG A 193 9.98 3.63 -57.91
C ARG A 193 10.90 4.83 -58.19
N ALA A 194 11.43 5.41 -57.10
CA ALA A 194 12.71 6.12 -57.09
C ALA A 194 13.69 5.38 -56.14
N SER A 195 15.00 5.46 -56.41
CA SER A 195 16.03 4.57 -55.87
C SER A 195 16.78 5.10 -54.63
N PRO A 196 17.49 4.23 -53.85
CA PRO A 196 18.24 4.57 -52.62
C PRO A 196 19.78 4.59 -52.89
N PRO A 197 20.73 4.39 -51.94
CA PRO A 197 20.73 4.44 -50.45
C PRO A 197 21.92 5.24 -49.81
N LYS A 198 21.97 5.41 -48.47
CA LYS A 198 23.13 5.04 -47.61
C LYS A 198 22.82 5.14 -46.09
N PRO A 199 23.63 4.52 -45.18
CA PRO A 199 23.09 3.92 -43.95
C PRO A 199 23.80 4.32 -42.63
N ALA A 200 23.36 3.66 -41.55
CA ALA A 200 23.90 3.51 -40.18
C ALA A 200 23.00 4.15 -39.11
N ALA A 201 22.56 3.45 -38.05
CA ALA A 201 22.67 2.02 -37.75
C ALA A 201 21.50 1.54 -36.86
N ALA A 202 21.41 0.22 -36.66
CA ALA A 202 20.62 -0.58 -35.70
C ALA A 202 19.78 0.18 -34.64
N GLN A 203 18.46 -0.05 -34.50
CA GLN A 203 17.82 -1.29 -33.96
C GLN A 203 18.24 -1.56 -32.49
N SER A 204 17.38 -1.91 -31.54
CA SER A 204 15.91 -2.09 -31.50
C SER A 204 15.44 -2.03 -30.02
N GLU A 205 14.17 -1.94 -29.61
CA GLU A 205 12.83 -1.84 -30.26
C GLU A 205 12.13 -0.54 -29.73
N GLY A 206 10.88 -0.14 -30.03
CA GLY A 206 9.71 -0.77 -30.67
C GLY A 206 8.75 -1.39 -29.63
N GLY A 207 7.60 -0.84 -29.25
CA GLY A 207 6.86 0.31 -29.78
C GLY A 207 5.43 -0.09 -30.16
N ALA A 208 4.50 -0.06 -29.20
CA ALA A 208 3.06 -0.11 -29.43
C ALA A 208 2.36 0.67 -28.30
N ALA A 209 2.05 1.94 -28.53
CA ALA A 209 0.79 2.39 -29.15
C ALA A 209 -0.30 2.64 -28.10
N SER A 210 -0.51 3.93 -27.88
CA SER A 210 -1.53 4.59 -27.07
C SER A 210 -2.85 3.83 -26.85
N SER A 211 -3.34 3.88 -25.61
CA SER A 211 -4.77 4.07 -25.38
C SER A 211 -5.00 5.24 -24.42
N THR A 212 -4.83 6.46 -24.93
CA THR A 212 -5.53 7.66 -24.44
C THR A 212 -7.04 7.47 -24.66
N LYS A 213 -7.66 6.61 -23.84
CA LYS A 213 -9.10 6.67 -23.60
C LYS A 213 -9.33 8.00 -22.86
N PRO A 214 -10.25 8.88 -23.31
CA PRO A 214 -10.62 10.07 -22.56
C PRO A 214 -10.96 9.66 -21.13
N ALA A 215 -10.33 10.31 -20.16
CA ALA A 215 -10.47 9.94 -18.77
C ALA A 215 -11.91 10.25 -18.32
N GLU A 216 -12.62 9.25 -17.79
CA GLU A 216 -14.03 9.38 -17.39
C GLU A 216 -14.16 10.47 -16.32
N VAL A 217 -14.76 11.60 -16.72
CA VAL A 217 -14.95 12.79 -15.88
C VAL A 217 -15.97 12.46 -14.80
N ALA A 218 -15.51 12.46 -13.55
CA ALA A 218 -16.34 12.10 -12.39
C ALA A 218 -16.76 13.34 -11.57
N ALA A 219 -15.97 14.42 -11.61
CA ALA A 219 -16.29 15.69 -10.95
C ALA A 219 -15.63 16.85 -11.72
N VAL A 220 -16.27 18.03 -11.69
CA VAL A 220 -15.69 19.29 -12.16
C VAL A 220 -15.69 20.26 -10.99
N ILE A 221 -14.51 20.78 -10.63
CA ILE A 221 -14.32 21.74 -9.53
C ILE A 221 -13.57 22.94 -10.11
N GLU A 222 -14.12 24.15 -9.94
CA GLU A 222 -13.55 25.40 -10.50
C GLU A 222 -13.25 25.34 -12.02
N GLY A 223 -14.02 24.55 -12.78
CA GLY A 223 -13.80 24.33 -14.23
C GLY A 223 -12.76 23.26 -14.58
N VAL A 224 -12.04 22.70 -13.60
CA VAL A 224 -11.10 21.59 -13.79
C VAL A 224 -11.80 20.25 -13.63
N ALA A 225 -11.67 19.38 -14.63
CA ALA A 225 -12.24 18.04 -14.62
C ALA A 225 -11.32 17.03 -13.92
N PHE A 226 -11.90 16.21 -13.03
CA PHE A 226 -11.22 15.16 -12.28
C PHE A 226 -11.82 13.78 -12.56
N THR A 227 -10.95 12.78 -12.53
CA THR A 227 -11.29 11.36 -12.60
C THR A 227 -11.79 10.83 -11.25
N ARG A 228 -12.49 9.69 -11.26
CA ARG A 228 -12.97 9.01 -10.04
C ARG A 228 -11.83 8.67 -9.05
N ASP A 229 -10.62 8.46 -9.54
CA ASP A 229 -9.42 8.20 -8.72
C ASP A 229 -8.78 9.49 -8.17
N GLY A 230 -9.32 10.68 -8.47
CA GLY A 230 -8.83 11.99 -8.03
C GLY A 230 -7.52 12.43 -8.71
N HIS A 231 -7.32 12.07 -9.99
CA HIS A 231 -6.32 12.67 -10.88
C HIS A 231 -7.02 13.62 -11.86
N LEU A 232 -6.32 14.61 -12.42
CA LEU A 232 -6.87 15.45 -13.49
C LEU A 232 -7.28 14.60 -14.69
N ALA A 233 -8.42 14.94 -15.31
CA ALA A 233 -8.89 14.32 -16.54
C ALA A 233 -8.21 14.91 -17.79
N ASP A 234 -7.77 16.18 -17.70
CA ASP A 234 -6.92 16.85 -18.69
C ASP A 234 -5.64 17.38 -18.01
N ALA A 235 -4.48 16.96 -18.50
CA ALA A 235 -3.17 17.41 -18.00
C ALA A 235 -2.83 18.86 -18.41
N GLY A 236 -3.53 19.40 -19.42
CA GLY A 236 -3.44 20.80 -19.85
C GLY A 236 -4.08 21.79 -18.88
N ALA A 237 -5.08 21.35 -18.10
CA ALA A 237 -5.76 22.16 -17.09
C ALA A 237 -4.97 22.33 -15.77
N TRP A 238 -3.71 21.87 -15.72
CA TRP A 238 -2.85 22.00 -14.54
C TRP A 238 -2.22 23.39 -14.42
N SER A 239 -2.13 23.89 -13.19
CA SER A 239 -1.41 25.13 -12.86
C SER A 239 -0.72 24.99 -11.50
N GLU A 240 0.28 25.84 -11.22
CA GLU A 240 0.98 25.81 -9.94
C GLU A 240 0.05 26.11 -8.75
N GLY A 241 -0.94 26.99 -8.93
CA GLY A 241 -1.98 27.25 -7.92
C GLY A 241 -2.87 26.04 -7.65
N LEU A 242 -3.17 25.23 -8.67
CA LEU A 242 -3.88 23.97 -8.51
C LEU A 242 -3.02 22.91 -7.81
N ALA A 243 -1.72 22.84 -8.12
CA ALA A 243 -0.78 21.95 -7.44
C ALA A 243 -0.68 22.23 -5.93
N LEU A 244 -0.71 23.51 -5.54
CA LEU A 244 -0.77 23.93 -4.13
C LEU A 244 -2.05 23.43 -3.44
N LYS A 245 -3.24 23.73 -4.01
CA LYS A 245 -4.52 23.22 -3.48
C LYS A 245 -4.53 21.69 -3.34
N LEU A 246 -4.01 20.97 -4.33
CA LEU A 246 -3.93 19.50 -4.30
C LEU A 246 -2.95 18.99 -3.23
N ALA A 247 -1.80 19.64 -3.04
CA ALA A 247 -0.85 19.29 -2.00
C ALA A 247 -1.45 19.49 -0.59
N GLU A 248 -2.18 20.58 -0.37
CA GLU A 248 -2.91 20.84 0.88
C GLU A 248 -3.92 19.74 1.21
N THR A 249 -4.73 19.29 0.24
CA THR A 249 -5.66 18.16 0.45
C THR A 249 -4.96 16.84 0.80
N HIS A 250 -3.68 16.71 0.46
CA HIS A 250 -2.84 15.57 0.82
C HIS A 250 -2.04 15.78 2.12
N GLY A 251 -2.17 16.94 2.79
CA GLY A 251 -1.46 17.30 4.00
C GLY A 251 0.02 17.61 3.77
N LEU A 252 0.37 18.14 2.60
CA LEU A 252 1.75 18.41 2.18
C LEU A 252 1.93 19.89 1.82
N ALA A 253 2.93 20.54 2.42
CA ALA A 253 3.44 21.83 1.93
C ALA A 253 4.38 21.59 0.73
N LEU A 254 4.21 22.31 -0.37
CA LEU A 254 5.12 22.24 -1.52
C LEU A 254 6.38 23.09 -1.29
N ASP A 255 7.29 22.56 -0.48
CA ASP A 255 8.64 23.09 -0.31
C ASP A 255 9.48 22.89 -1.58
N ALA A 256 10.59 23.63 -1.72
CA ALA A 256 11.48 23.56 -2.89
C ALA A 256 11.90 22.13 -3.31
N PRO A 257 12.22 21.18 -2.39
CA PRO A 257 12.52 19.79 -2.77
C PRO A 257 11.32 19.05 -3.35
N ARG A 258 10.10 19.29 -2.84
CA ARG A 258 8.87 18.68 -3.37
C ARG A 258 8.51 19.26 -4.74
N TRP A 259 8.72 20.57 -4.93
CA TRP A 259 8.58 21.24 -6.23
C TRP A 259 9.49 20.66 -7.30
N ALA A 260 10.76 20.38 -6.99
CA ALA A 260 11.69 19.77 -7.93
C ALA A 260 11.18 18.41 -8.44
N VAL A 261 10.67 17.57 -7.54
CA VAL A 261 10.10 16.25 -7.89
C VAL A 261 8.82 16.39 -8.72
N VAL A 262 7.91 17.31 -8.38
CA VAL A 262 6.66 17.55 -9.12
C VAL A 262 6.93 18.09 -10.53
N ARG A 263 7.84 19.07 -10.67
CA ARG A 263 8.22 19.64 -11.98
C ARG A 263 8.95 18.61 -12.84
N PHE A 264 9.86 17.81 -12.26
CA PHE A 264 10.48 16.71 -12.98
C PHE A 264 9.42 15.71 -13.48
N ALA A 265 8.48 15.30 -12.62
CA ALA A 265 7.45 14.35 -13.00
C ALA A 265 6.59 14.83 -14.17
N ARG A 266 6.30 16.15 -14.22
CA ARG A 266 5.58 16.78 -15.33
C ARG A 266 6.41 16.79 -16.61
N ALA A 267 7.67 17.24 -16.56
CA ALA A 267 8.55 17.25 -17.72
C ALA A 267 8.79 15.83 -18.30
N ASP A 268 8.91 14.83 -17.42
CA ASP A 268 9.05 13.42 -17.79
C ASP A 268 7.78 12.85 -18.45
N PHE A 269 6.59 13.29 -18.00
CA PHE A 269 5.32 12.98 -18.66
C PHE A 269 5.16 13.68 -20.01
N GLU A 270 5.51 14.97 -20.12
CA GLU A 270 5.50 15.71 -21.39
C GLU A 270 6.47 15.09 -22.42
N ALA A 271 7.62 14.59 -21.96
CA ALA A 271 8.61 13.93 -22.82
C ALA A 271 8.23 12.50 -23.24
N THR A 272 7.46 11.75 -22.43
CA THR A 272 7.23 10.30 -22.67
C THR A 272 5.77 9.84 -22.74
N GLY A 273 4.80 10.74 -22.52
CA GLY A 273 3.36 10.44 -22.58
C GLY A 273 2.86 9.47 -21.50
N ALA A 274 3.71 9.07 -20.56
CA ALA A 274 3.41 8.10 -19.50
C ALA A 274 3.97 8.61 -18.17
N ALA A 275 3.22 8.44 -17.09
CA ALA A 275 3.62 8.91 -15.77
C ALA A 275 4.90 8.18 -15.30
N PRO A 276 5.84 8.89 -14.62
CA PRO A 276 7.05 8.27 -14.09
C PRO A 276 6.74 7.24 -12.99
N ASN A 277 7.52 6.16 -12.98
CA ASN A 277 7.59 5.25 -11.84
C ASN A 277 8.64 5.74 -10.82
N ILE A 278 8.69 5.13 -9.64
CA ILE A 278 9.61 5.53 -8.55
C ILE A 278 11.07 5.56 -9.04
N ARG A 279 11.50 4.58 -9.84
CA ARG A 279 12.87 4.54 -10.38
C ARG A 279 13.17 5.72 -11.32
N ARG A 280 12.23 6.12 -12.18
CA ARG A 280 12.38 7.31 -13.05
C ARG A 280 12.47 8.60 -12.22
N LEU A 281 11.65 8.72 -11.18
CA LEU A 281 11.70 9.86 -10.25
C LEU A 281 13.06 9.97 -9.57
N THR A 282 13.59 8.87 -9.01
CA THR A 282 14.90 8.91 -8.33
C THR A 282 16.06 9.13 -9.30
N GLN A 283 16.02 8.51 -10.48
CA GLN A 283 17.04 8.71 -11.53
C GLN A 283 17.07 10.15 -12.08
N GLY A 284 15.92 10.80 -12.26
CA GLY A 284 15.84 12.13 -12.85
C GLY A 284 15.95 13.30 -11.88
N THR A 285 15.67 13.08 -10.60
CA THR A 285 15.76 14.13 -9.55
C THR A 285 17.03 14.02 -8.69
N GLY A 286 17.74 12.90 -8.75
CA GLY A 286 18.87 12.59 -7.86
C GLY A 286 18.48 12.28 -6.40
N VAL A 287 17.18 12.36 -6.07
CA VAL A 287 16.64 12.07 -4.74
C VAL A 287 16.64 10.57 -4.51
N THR A 288 17.13 10.10 -3.35
CA THR A 288 17.12 8.65 -3.06
C THR A 288 15.69 8.15 -2.81
N THR A 289 15.45 6.85 -2.96
CA THR A 289 14.14 6.26 -2.65
C THR A 289 13.70 6.59 -1.21
N LYS A 290 14.63 6.57 -0.25
CA LYS A 290 14.35 6.89 1.16
C LYS A 290 13.88 8.34 1.33
N ASP A 291 14.57 9.28 0.69
CA ASP A 291 14.23 10.71 0.75
C ASP A 291 12.89 10.99 0.04
N LEU A 292 12.59 10.27 -1.05
CA LEU A 292 11.31 10.38 -1.74
C LEU A 292 10.13 9.97 -0.85
N TYR A 293 10.27 8.90 -0.04
CA TYR A 293 9.28 8.53 0.98
C TYR A 293 9.24 9.52 2.16
N GLY A 294 10.36 10.16 2.52
CA GLY A 294 10.38 11.25 3.51
C GLY A 294 9.65 12.51 3.02
N LEU A 295 9.78 12.84 1.73
CA LEU A 295 9.08 13.96 1.10
C LEU A 295 7.59 13.66 0.87
N PHE A 296 7.23 12.43 0.49
CA PHE A 296 5.86 12.02 0.15
C PHE A 296 5.48 10.70 0.87
N PRO A 297 5.12 10.73 2.16
CA PRO A 297 4.96 9.52 2.98
C PRO A 297 3.77 8.63 2.61
N LYS A 298 2.72 9.20 2.00
CA LYS A 298 1.55 8.44 1.54
C LYS A 298 1.66 8.17 0.04
N ALA A 299 2.05 6.96 -0.34
CA ALA A 299 2.09 6.45 -1.72
C ALA A 299 2.75 7.44 -2.71
N PRO A 300 4.09 7.64 -2.66
CA PRO A 300 4.79 8.74 -3.32
C PRO A 300 4.44 8.89 -4.80
N ALA A 301 4.54 7.82 -5.60
CA ALA A 301 4.24 7.87 -7.03
C ALA A 301 2.81 8.34 -7.33
N ARG A 302 1.81 7.90 -6.55
CA ARG A 302 0.40 8.28 -6.74
C ARG A 302 0.16 9.73 -6.33
N THR A 303 0.74 10.16 -5.21
CA THR A 303 0.59 11.52 -4.69
C THR A 303 1.32 12.55 -5.57
N ILE A 304 2.51 12.22 -6.06
CA ILE A 304 3.25 13.03 -7.05
C ILE A 304 2.47 13.14 -8.36
N ALA A 305 1.94 12.02 -8.89
CA ALA A 305 1.14 12.06 -10.12
C ALA A 305 -0.12 12.94 -10.00
N LYS A 306 -0.81 12.88 -8.85
CA LYS A 306 -1.95 13.77 -8.55
C LYS A 306 -1.55 15.24 -8.53
N ILE A 307 -0.54 15.59 -7.74
CA ILE A 307 -0.09 16.99 -7.58
C ILE A 307 0.46 17.56 -8.90
N ALA A 308 1.13 16.74 -9.71
CA ALA A 308 1.65 17.12 -11.04
C ALA A 308 0.59 17.18 -12.15
N GLY A 309 -0.67 16.80 -11.87
CA GLY A 309 -1.77 16.78 -12.83
C GLY A 309 -1.65 15.70 -13.92
N ILE A 310 -0.97 14.60 -13.61
CA ILE A 310 -0.65 13.52 -14.55
C ILE A 310 -1.68 12.38 -14.39
N PRO A 311 -2.10 11.71 -15.49
CA PRO A 311 -2.93 10.50 -15.40
C PRO A 311 -2.27 9.40 -14.56
N LYS A 312 -3.11 8.55 -13.95
CA LYS A 312 -2.71 7.46 -13.05
C LYS A 312 -1.55 6.61 -13.64
N PRO A 313 -0.42 6.45 -12.93
CA PRO A 313 0.70 5.64 -13.41
C PRO A 313 0.31 4.17 -13.58
N ALA A 314 0.71 3.60 -14.73
CA ALA A 314 0.62 2.17 -14.98
C ALA A 314 1.64 1.42 -14.10
N GLY A 315 1.16 0.86 -12.97
CA GLY A 315 2.01 0.17 -12.00
C GLY A 315 1.68 0.43 -10.53
N CYS A 316 0.79 1.37 -10.21
CA CYS A 316 0.17 1.41 -8.89
C CYS A 316 -0.90 0.31 -8.79
N ILE A 317 -0.52 -0.79 -8.14
CA ILE A 317 -1.43 -1.83 -7.61
C ILE A 317 -2.22 -1.23 -6.44
#